data_AF-A0A3A9ELH3-F1
#
_entry.id   AF-A0A3A9ELH3-F1
#
_cell.length_a   1.000
_cell.length_b   1.000
_cell.length_c   1.000
_cell.angle_alpha   90.00
_cell.angle_beta   90.00
_cell.angle_gamma   90.00
#
_symmetry.space_group_name_H-M   'P 1'
#
loop_
_entity.id
_entity.type
_entity.pdbx_description
1 polymer ?
#
loop_
_entity_poly.entity_id
_entity_poly.type
_entity_poly.pdbx_seq_one_letter_code
_entity_poly.pdbx_strand_id
1 'polypeptide(L)'
;MPRTSCWLDGGTPLPQKQLLYFPLIDRDIFEDASWVVNRRYFAIPRFVHDDLRLFLFFEECCFTKDSTGGLQFSSSEFFVL
;
A
#
# COMPACT_ATOMS: atom_id res chain seq x y z
N MET A 1 6.60 11.12 5.43
CA MET A 1 6.68 9.64 5.59
C MET A 1 6.65 9.31 7.08
N PRO A 2 5.71 8.48 7.54
CA PRO A 2 5.67 8.02 8.93
C PRO A 2 7.00 7.32 9.26
N ARG A 3 7.48 7.44 10.50
CA ARG A 3 8.83 7.01 10.92
C ARG A 3 8.97 5.48 10.92
N THR A 4 9.12 4.88 9.75
CA THR A 4 9.39 3.44 9.56
C THR A 4 10.68 2.97 10.25
N SER A 5 11.57 3.90 10.61
CA SER A 5 12.81 3.61 11.33
C SER A 5 12.60 2.98 12.71
N CYS A 6 11.49 3.25 13.41
CA CYS A 6 11.19 2.59 14.68
C CYS A 6 10.77 1.12 14.51
N TRP A 7 10.23 0.76 13.33
CA TRP A 7 9.80 -0.60 13.05
C TRP A 7 10.99 -1.55 12.81
N LEU A 8 12.08 -1.02 12.24
CA LEU A 8 13.24 -1.78 11.82
C LEU A 8 14.23 -2.10 12.95
N ASP A 9 14.16 -1.38 14.09
CA ASP A 9 15.02 -1.62 15.27
C ASP A 9 16.52 -1.71 14.94
N GLY A 10 16.98 -0.78 14.10
CA GLY A 10 18.36 -0.74 13.60
C GLY A 10 18.67 -1.71 12.46
N GLY A 11 17.71 -2.55 12.05
CA GLY A 11 17.81 -3.42 10.87
C GLY A 11 17.82 -2.63 9.56
N THR A 12 18.51 -3.18 8.55
CA THR A 12 18.52 -2.59 7.21
C THR A 12 17.15 -2.82 6.54
N PRO A 13 16.48 -1.78 6.02
CA PRO A 13 15.24 -1.95 5.29
C PRO A 13 15.47 -2.83 4.06
N LEU A 14 14.56 -3.76 3.81
CA LEU A 14 14.48 -4.41 2.50
C LEU A 14 14.26 -3.34 1.42
N PRO A 15 14.76 -3.54 0.20
CA PRO A 15 14.47 -2.64 -0.91
C PRO A 15 12.96 -2.44 -1.04
N GLN A 16 12.50 -1.19 -1.18
CA GLN A 16 11.08 -0.86 -1.30
C GLN A 16 10.37 -1.70 -2.38
N LYS A 17 11.06 -1.98 -3.49
CA LYS A 17 10.55 -2.85 -4.55
C LYS A 17 10.24 -4.27 -4.10
N GLN A 18 10.96 -4.82 -3.14
CA GLN A 18 10.68 -6.15 -2.58
C GLN A 18 9.51 -6.12 -1.60
N LEU A 19 9.41 -5.05 -0.80
CA LEU A 19 8.33 -4.88 0.18
C LEU A 19 6.97 -4.60 -0.49
N LEU A 20 6.97 -3.88 -1.62
CA LEU A 20 5.75 -3.44 -2.31
C LEU A 20 5.41 -4.28 -3.53
N TYR A 21 6.14 -5.36 -3.82
CA TYR A 21 5.94 -6.14 -5.05
C TYR A 21 4.59 -6.87 -5.06
N PHE A 22 4.16 -7.36 -3.89
CA PHE A 22 2.95 -8.14 -3.74
C PHE A 22 2.11 -7.57 -2.60
N PRO A 23 1.11 -6.72 -2.88
CA PRO A 23 0.16 -6.32 -1.86
C PRO A 23 -0.58 -7.56 -1.35
N LEU A 24 -0.89 -7.56 -0.05
CA LEU A 24 -1.71 -8.59 0.57
C LEU A 24 -3.15 -8.56 0.02
N ILE A 25 -3.65 -7.35 -0.24
CA ILE A 25 -4.97 -7.10 -0.80
C ILE A 25 -4.83 -5.99 -1.84
N ASP A 26 -5.42 -6.19 -3.02
CA ASP A 26 -5.57 -5.19 -4.06
C ASP A 26 -7.07 -5.09 -4.37
N ARG A 27 -7.68 -3.93 -4.08
CA ARG A 27 -9.13 -3.79 -4.15
C ARG A 27 -9.56 -2.38 -4.50
N ASP A 28 -10.48 -2.29 -5.45
CA ASP A 28 -11.24 -1.07 -5.73
C ASP A 28 -12.23 -0.81 -4.59
N ILE A 29 -12.03 0.31 -3.90
CA ILE A 29 -12.86 0.73 -2.76
C ILE A 29 -13.97 1.71 -3.18
N PHE A 30 -13.80 2.35 -4.34
CA PHE A 30 -14.78 3.22 -4.95
C PHE A 30 -14.61 3.18 -6.47
N GLU A 31 -15.72 3.15 -7.18
CA GLU A 31 -15.75 3.22 -8.63
C GLU A 31 -17.04 3.90 -9.08
N ASP A 32 -16.91 4.88 -9.98
CA ASP A 32 -18.03 5.52 -10.67
C ASP A 32 -17.77 5.64 -12.18
N ALA A 33 -18.55 6.47 -12.89
CA ALA A 33 -18.41 6.65 -14.32
C ALA A 33 -17.09 7.35 -14.75
N SER A 34 -16.41 8.03 -13.84
CA SER A 34 -15.25 8.89 -14.13
C SER A 34 -13.99 8.51 -13.34
N TRP A 35 -14.12 7.83 -12.21
CA TRP A 35 -13.03 7.55 -11.28
C TRP A 35 -13.04 6.11 -10.76
N VAL A 36 -11.84 5.62 -10.44
CA VAL A 36 -11.61 4.43 -9.62
C VAL A 36 -10.64 4.82 -8.51
N VAL A 37 -10.96 4.45 -7.27
CA VAL A 37 -10.04 4.51 -6.15
C VAL A 37 -9.74 3.08 -5.73
N ASN A 38 -8.49 2.69 -5.90
CA ASN A 38 -7.96 1.39 -5.55
C ASN A 38 -7.11 1.50 -4.28
N ARG A 39 -7.18 0.51 -3.40
CA ARG A 39 -6.26 0.40 -2.26
C ARG A 39 -5.49 -0.90 -2.32
N ARG A 40 -4.16 -0.77 -2.29
CA ARG A 40 -3.21 -1.88 -2.14
C ARG A 40 -2.73 -1.93 -0.70
N TYR A 41 -3.11 -2.95 0.03
CA TYR A 41 -2.77 -3.14 1.44
C TYR A 41 -1.51 -3.99 1.58
N PHE A 42 -0.64 -3.60 2.51
CA PHE A 42 0.62 -4.25 2.80
C PHE A 42 0.70 -4.60 4.28
N ALA A 43 1.32 -5.74 4.58
CA ALA A 43 1.58 -6.19 5.93
C ALA A 43 3.04 -6.61 6.06
N ILE A 44 3.79 -5.96 6.94
CA ILE A 44 5.19 -6.31 7.24
C ILE A 44 5.23 -7.06 8.57
N PRO A 45 5.36 -8.39 8.56
CA PRO A 45 5.46 -9.16 9.78
C PRO A 45 6.82 -8.96 10.43
N ARG A 46 6.81 -8.92 11.76
CA ARG A 46 8.00 -8.95 12.60
C ARG A 46 7.72 -9.86 13.79
N PHE A 47 8.57 -10.86 13.98
CA PHE A 47 8.58 -11.65 15.20
C PHE A 47 9.48 -10.95 16.23
N VAL A 48 8.95 -10.72 17.43
CA VAL A 48 9.69 -10.18 18.58
C VAL A 48 9.51 -11.15 19.73
N HIS A 49 10.56 -11.91 20.04
CA HIS A 49 10.46 -13.11 20.87
C HIS A 49 9.43 -14.07 20.24
N ASP A 50 8.31 -14.35 20.91
CA ASP A 50 7.23 -15.23 20.44
C ASP A 50 6.00 -14.46 19.92
N ASP A 51 6.04 -13.13 19.92
CA ASP A 51 4.93 -12.28 19.47
C ASP A 51 5.09 -11.89 17.99
N LEU A 52 4.04 -12.12 17.19
CA LEU A 52 3.92 -11.57 15.84
C LEU A 52 3.38 -10.13 15.91
N ARG A 53 4.19 -9.17 15.46
CA ARG A 53 3.78 -7.78 15.23
C ARG A 53 3.62 -7.54 13.73
N LEU A 54 2.56 -6.87 13.33
CA LEU A 54 2.31 -6.50 11.93
C LEU A 54 2.33 -4.97 11.79
N PHE A 55 3.11 -4.46 10.84
CA PHE A 55 2.96 -3.08 10.38
C PHE A 55 2.07 -3.08 9.16
N LEU A 56 0.89 -2.51 9.32
CA LEU A 56 -0.16 -2.47 8.31
C LEU A 56 -0.22 -1.07 7.73
N PHE A 57 -0.18 -0.98 6.41
CA PHE A 57 -0.32 0.26 5.67
C PHE A 57 -0.92 -0.02 4.30
N PHE A 58 -1.39 1.01 3.60
CA PHE A 58 -1.88 0.86 2.24
C PHE A 58 -1.44 2.02 1.36
N GLU A 59 -1.35 1.74 0.07
CA GLU A 59 -1.27 2.76 -0.98
C GLU A 59 -2.67 2.93 -1.57
N GLU A 60 -3.20 4.15 -1.52
CA GLU A 60 -4.40 4.52 -2.26
C GLU A 60 -3.98 5.05 -3.62
N CYS A 61 -4.50 4.46 -4.68
CA CYS A 61 -4.27 4.84 -6.07
C CYS A 61 -5.57 5.38 -6.67
N CYS A 62 -5.53 6.57 -7.24
CA CYS A 62 -6.64 7.18 -7.95
C CYS A 62 -6.43 7.06 -9.45
N PHE A 63 -7.44 6.63 -10.17
CA PHE A 63 -7.47 6.52 -11.63
C PHE A 63 -8.66 7.30 -12.19
N THR A 64 -8.45 7.95 -13.33
CA THR A 64 -9.52 8.51 -14.16
C THR A 64 -9.91 7.54 -15.26
N LYS A 65 -11.16 7.57 -15.68
CA LYS A 65 -11.67 6.80 -16.83
C LYS A 65 -11.65 7.65 -18.10
N ASP A 66 -11.13 7.10 -19.18
CA ASP A 66 -11.29 7.68 -20.51
C ASP A 66 -12.63 7.29 -21.16
N SER A 67 -12.91 7.83 -22.35
CA SER A 67 -14.16 7.59 -23.09
C SER A 67 -14.38 6.12 -23.49
N THR A 68 -13.34 5.29 -23.41
CA THR A 68 -13.40 3.84 -23.67
C THR A 68 -13.51 3.01 -22.39
N GLY A 69 -13.52 3.66 -21.22
CA GLY A 69 -13.47 3.01 -19.92
C GLY A 69 -12.05 2.60 -19.50
N GLY A 70 -11.02 3.01 -20.24
CA GLY A 70 -9.62 2.79 -19.89
C GLY A 70 -9.23 3.60 -18.66
N LEU A 71 -8.38 3.01 -17.81
CA LEU A 71 -7.90 3.65 -16.59
C LEU A 71 -6.59 4.40 -16.84
N GLN A 72 -6.57 5.67 -16.48
CA GLN A 72 -5.35 6.49 -16.46
C GLN A 72 -4.98 6.79 -15.00
N PHE A 73 -3.75 6.48 -14.63
CA PHE A 73 -3.25 6.79 -13.30
C PHE A 73 -3.21 8.31 -13.06
N SER A 74 -3.77 8.74 -11.94
CA SER A 74 -3.83 10.14 -11.55
C SER A 74 -2.86 10.45 -10.41
N SER A 75 -2.97 9.72 -9.29
CA SER A 75 -2.16 9.94 -8.10
C SER A 75 -2.10 8.70 -7.22
N SER A 76 -1.12 8.66 -6.32
CA SER A 76 -1.14 7.73 -5.19
C SER A 76 -0.58 8.33 -3.90
N GLU A 77 -1.05 7.83 -2.77
CA GLU A 77 -0.60 8.22 -1.43
C GLU A 77 -0.57 7.03 -0.47
N PHE A 78 0.39 7.03 0.47
CA PHE A 78 0.55 5.98 1.46
C PHE A 78 -0.04 6.38 2.82
N PHE A 79 -0.80 5.47 3.41
CA PHE A 79 -1.47 5.63 4.70
C PHE A 79 -1.14 4.48 5.65
N VAL A 80 -0.98 4.78 6.94
CA VAL A 80 -0.80 3.76 8.00
C VAL A 80 -2.15 3.45 8.63
N LEU A 81 -2.39 2.16 8.91
CA LEU A 81 -3.58 1.67 9.61
C LEU A 81 -3.42 1.72 11.14
#